data_AF-A0AA35IB42-F1
#
_entry.id   AF-A0AA35IB42-F1
#
_cell.length_a   1.000
_cell.length_b   1.000
_cell.length_c   1.000
_cell.angle_alpha   90.00
_cell.angle_beta   90.00
_cell.angle_gamma   90.00
#
_symmetry.space_group_name_H-M   'P 1'
#
loop_
_entity.id
_entity.type
_entity.pdbx_description
1 polymer ?
#
loop_
_entity_poly.entity_id
_entity_poly.type
_entity_poly.pdbx_seq_one_letter_code
_entity_poly.pdbx_strand_id
1 'polypeptide(L)'
;MASPFGSEAAVIAEVSIENGQVKVHDIWEAIDPGSIVNPAIIEHQVNGAVALGLSQTLVEEAVYVDGKPRARNYDLYPILPPSRMARVHVRIVESGAKMGGIGEPPLPAVAPAVANAVAQLTGQRVRSLPLSRHTFS
;
A
#
# COMPACT_ATOMS: atom_id res chain seq x y z
N MET A 1 10.91 5.90 -1.25
CA MET A 1 10.79 6.76 -2.44
C MET A 1 10.73 5.84 -3.64
N ALA A 2 9.77 6.06 -4.52
CA ALA A 2 9.65 5.35 -5.80
C ALA A 2 9.51 6.40 -6.90
N SER A 3 10.16 6.17 -8.05
CA SER A 3 10.13 7.05 -9.24
C SER A 3 9.47 6.38 -10.47
N PRO A 4 8.17 6.01 -10.42
CA PRO A 4 7.48 5.41 -11.56
C PRO A 4 6.87 6.48 -12.49
N PHE A 5 6.99 6.27 -13.80
CA PHE A 5 6.35 7.10 -14.85
C PHE A 5 6.62 8.61 -14.76
N GLY A 6 7.80 9.00 -14.25
CA GLY A 6 8.19 10.40 -14.11
C GLY A 6 7.58 11.13 -12.91
N SER A 7 6.93 10.41 -12.00
CA SER A 7 6.40 10.95 -10.74
C SER A 7 7.17 10.36 -9.57
N GLU A 8 7.33 11.13 -8.49
CA GLU A 8 7.98 10.68 -7.27
C GLU A 8 6.93 10.43 -6.17
N ALA A 9 7.02 9.29 -5.50
CA ALA A 9 6.14 8.92 -4.38
C ALA A 9 6.95 8.57 -3.13
N ALA A 10 6.52 9.08 -1.97
CA ALA A 10 7.09 8.78 -0.67
C ALA A 10 5.97 8.47 0.33
N VAL A 11 6.06 7.30 0.97
CA VAL A 11 5.03 6.80 1.88
C VAL A 11 5.61 6.52 3.26
N ILE A 12 4.87 6.90 4.28
CA ILE A 12 5.10 6.57 5.69
C ILE A 12 3.86 5.81 6.19
N ALA A 13 4.09 4.76 6.97
CA ALA A 13 3.03 3.97 7.58
C ALA A 13 3.16 3.96 9.10
N GLU A 14 2.05 4.14 9.80
CA GLU A 14 1.91 3.87 11.23
C GLU A 14 1.19 2.55 11.43
N VAL A 15 1.80 1.66 12.22
CA VAL A 15 1.30 0.30 12.43
C VAL A 15 1.33 -0.08 13.91
N SER A 16 0.45 -1.00 14.30
CA SER A 16 0.54 -1.76 15.55
C SER A 16 0.35 -3.25 15.29
N ILE A 17 0.63 -4.07 16.31
CA ILE A 17 0.29 -5.49 16.31
C ILE A 17 -0.94 -5.70 17.21
N GLU A 18 -1.98 -6.32 16.67
CA GLU A 18 -3.18 -6.74 17.40
C GLU A 18 -3.38 -8.24 17.20
N ASN A 19 -3.38 -9.01 18.29
CA ASN A 19 -3.50 -10.49 18.25
C ASN A 19 -2.48 -11.15 17.30
N GLY A 20 -1.25 -10.65 17.30
CA GLY A 20 -0.17 -11.13 16.44
C GLY A 20 -0.29 -10.77 14.97
N GLN A 21 -1.25 -9.92 14.59
CA GLN A 21 -1.48 -9.46 13.22
C GLN A 21 -1.24 -7.95 13.08
N VAL A 22 -0.82 -7.53 11.88
CA VAL A 22 -0.55 -6.12 11.58
C VAL A 22 -1.85 -5.35 11.40
N LYS A 23 -1.96 -4.23 12.11
CA LYS A 23 -2.96 -3.18 11.87
C LYS A 23 -2.26 -1.91 11.40
N VAL A 24 -2.77 -1.31 10.34
CA VAL A 24 -2.28 -0.04 9.79
C VAL A 24 -3.27 1.05 10.17
N HIS A 25 -2.80 2.08 10.86
CA HIS A 25 -3.66 3.16 11.37
C HIS A 25 -3.72 4.33 10.39
N ASP A 26 -2.54 4.77 9.96
CA ASP A 26 -2.36 5.93 9.12
C ASP A 26 -1.33 5.66 8.03
N ILE A 27 -1.59 6.22 6.86
CA ILE A 27 -0.68 6.28 5.73
C ILE A 27 -0.53 7.76 5.37
N TRP A 28 0.71 8.25 5.35
CA TRP A 28 1.04 9.54 4.76
C TRP A 28 1.73 9.30 3.44
N GLU A 29 1.19 9.89 2.39
CA GLU A 29 1.76 9.79 1.06
C GLU A 29 1.98 11.18 0.47
N ALA A 30 3.25 11.47 0.19
CA ALA A 30 3.64 12.61 -0.62
C ALA A 30 3.85 12.14 -2.06
N ILE A 31 3.24 12.85 -3.01
CA ILE A 31 3.38 12.56 -4.44
C ILE A 31 3.68 13.82 -5.24
N ASP A 32 4.66 13.72 -6.14
CA ASP A 32 5.09 14.77 -7.03
C ASP A 32 4.95 14.32 -8.49
N PRO A 33 3.90 14.76 -9.22
CA PRO A 33 3.73 14.48 -10.64
C PRO A 33 4.37 15.54 -11.55
N GLY A 34 5.19 16.45 -11.01
CA GLY A 34 5.77 17.58 -11.73
C GLY A 34 4.80 18.75 -11.90
N SER A 35 3.74 18.57 -12.69
CA SER A 35 2.67 19.57 -12.90
C SER A 35 1.28 18.99 -12.65
N ILE A 36 0.40 19.79 -12.06
CA ILE A 36 -0.93 19.34 -11.64
C ILE A 36 -2.00 19.78 -12.63
N VAL A 37 -2.84 18.83 -13.07
CA VAL A 37 -4.05 19.13 -13.86
C VAL A 37 -5.27 19.29 -12.95
N ASN A 38 -5.51 18.32 -12.07
CA ASN A 38 -6.62 18.35 -11.13
C ASN A 38 -6.20 17.67 -9.81
N PRO A 39 -6.06 18.43 -8.70
CA PRO A 39 -5.61 17.89 -7.42
C PRO A 39 -6.59 16.87 -6.83
N ALA A 40 -7.91 17.03 -7.03
CA ALA A 40 -8.89 16.09 -6.49
C ALA A 40 -8.76 14.69 -7.11
N ILE A 41 -8.46 14.62 -8.42
CA ILE A 41 -8.23 13.33 -9.08
C ILE A 41 -6.95 12.67 -8.55
N ILE A 42 -5.90 13.45 -8.29
CA ILE A 42 -4.66 12.97 -7.69
C ILE A 42 -4.96 12.37 -6.31
N GLU A 43 -5.71 13.08 -5.46
CA GLU A 43 -6.11 12.58 -4.14
C GLU A 43 -6.90 11.26 -4.25
N HIS A 44 -7.83 11.15 -5.19
CA HIS A 44 -8.57 9.90 -5.40
C HIS A 44 -7.68 8.75 -5.88
N GLN A 45 -6.69 9.00 -6.74
CA GLN A 45 -5.74 7.99 -7.19
C GLN A 45 -4.84 7.52 -6.05
N VAL A 46 -4.35 8.43 -5.22
CA VAL A 46 -3.58 8.08 -4.01
C VAL A 46 -4.41 7.22 -3.07
N ASN A 47 -5.66 7.59 -2.78
CA ASN A 47 -6.54 6.79 -1.92
C ASN A 47 -6.80 5.38 -2.49
N GLY A 48 -7.05 5.27 -3.79
CA GLY A 48 -7.24 3.98 -4.46
C GLY A 48 -5.98 3.11 -4.44
N ALA A 49 -4.82 3.71 -4.68
CA ALA A 49 -3.52 3.04 -4.63
C ALA A 49 -3.18 2.56 -3.22
N VAL A 50 -3.45 3.35 -2.19
CA VAL A 50 -3.28 2.92 -0.79
C VAL A 50 -4.22 1.77 -0.45
N ALA A 51 -5.49 1.81 -0.88
CA ALA A 51 -6.43 0.71 -0.64
C ALA A 51 -5.95 -0.60 -1.27
N LEU A 52 -5.53 -0.55 -2.54
CA LEU A 52 -4.98 -1.71 -3.25
C LEU A 52 -3.66 -2.19 -2.61
N GLY A 53 -2.74 -1.27 -2.33
CA GLY A 53 -1.43 -1.58 -1.75
C GLY A 53 -1.55 -2.20 -0.36
N LEU A 54 -2.43 -1.68 0.50
CA LEU A 54 -2.69 -2.28 1.82
C LEU A 54 -3.32 -3.66 1.68
N SER A 55 -4.25 -3.85 0.75
CA SER A 55 -4.90 -5.14 0.55
C SER A 55 -3.91 -6.21 0.09
N GLN A 56 -3.07 -5.90 -0.90
CA GLN A 56 -1.96 -6.76 -1.35
C GLN A 56 -0.91 -7.04 -0.27
N THR A 57 -0.62 -6.04 0.55
CA THR A 57 0.38 -6.18 1.61
C THR A 57 -0.14 -7.03 2.77
N LEU A 58 -1.40 -6.85 3.16
CA LEU A 58 -1.92 -7.41 4.39
C LEU A 58 -2.62 -8.75 4.20
N VAL A 59 -3.31 -8.98 3.09
CA VAL A 59 -4.22 -10.13 2.97
C VAL A 59 -4.24 -10.84 1.62
N GLU A 60 -4.10 -10.14 0.49
CA GLU A 60 -4.34 -10.78 -0.82
C GLU A 60 -3.26 -11.81 -1.16
N GLU A 61 -3.72 -12.99 -1.60
CA GLU A 61 -2.84 -14.06 -2.09
C GLU A 61 -3.59 -14.94 -3.09
N ALA A 62 -3.04 -15.08 -4.29
CA ALA A 62 -3.51 -16.06 -5.26
C ALA A 62 -2.83 -17.41 -5.04
N VAL A 63 -3.55 -18.37 -4.43
CA VAL A 63 -3.03 -19.71 -4.15
C VAL A 63 -3.35 -20.67 -5.29
N TYR A 64 -2.35 -21.44 -5.74
CA TYR A 64 -2.51 -22.50 -6.74
C TYR A 64 -2.25 -23.88 -6.13
N VAL A 65 -3.10 -24.86 -6.46
CA VAL A 65 -2.98 -26.27 -6.04
C VAL A 65 -3.10 -27.13 -7.30
N ASP A 66 -2.15 -28.03 -7.53
CA ASP A 66 -2.08 -28.89 -8.72
C ASP A 66 -2.22 -28.13 -10.05
N GLY A 67 -1.56 -26.97 -10.13
CA GLY A 67 -1.57 -26.09 -11.30
C GLY A 67 -2.88 -25.31 -11.53
N LYS A 68 -3.84 -25.34 -10.58
CA LYS A 68 -5.13 -24.66 -10.70
C LYS A 68 -5.30 -23.63 -9.57
N PRO A 69 -5.93 -22.46 -9.83
CA PRO A 69 -6.25 -21.51 -8.78
C PRO A 69 -7.21 -22.15 -7.77
N ARG A 70 -6.86 -22.05 -6.49
CA ARG A 70 -7.69 -22.53 -5.39
C ARG A 70 -8.94 -21.66 -5.24
N ALA A 71 -8.75 -20.34 -5.30
CA ALA A 71 -9.86 -19.39 -5.25
C ALA A 71 -10.57 -19.35 -6.61
N ARG A 72 -11.90 -19.49 -6.60
CA ARG A 72 -12.76 -19.31 -7.79
C ARG A 72 -13.69 -18.11 -7.66
N ASN A 73 -13.70 -17.48 -6.49
CA ASN A 73 -14.48 -16.30 -6.16
C ASN A 73 -13.81 -15.59 -4.95
N TYR A 74 -14.34 -14.43 -4.53
CA TYR A 74 -13.78 -13.59 -3.45
C TYR A 74 -14.03 -14.12 -2.02
N ASP A 75 -14.74 -15.24 -1.87
CA ASP A 75 -14.83 -15.97 -0.61
C ASP A 75 -13.51 -16.63 -0.20
N LEU A 76 -12.69 -16.99 -1.20
CA LEU A 76 -11.38 -17.63 -1.02
C LEU A 76 -10.20 -16.74 -1.47
N TYR A 77 -10.48 -15.56 -2.03
CA TYR A 77 -9.49 -14.51 -2.30
C TYR A 77 -9.77 -13.30 -1.40
N PRO A 78 -9.08 -13.17 -0.26
CA PRO A 78 -9.41 -12.14 0.72
C PRO A 78 -9.03 -10.75 0.19
N ILE A 79 -9.98 -9.83 0.22
CA ILE A 79 -9.78 -8.39 -0.04
C ILE A 79 -9.87 -7.65 1.30
N LEU A 80 -9.04 -6.62 1.49
CA LEU A 80 -9.07 -5.81 2.70
C LEU A 80 -10.45 -5.13 2.86
N PRO A 81 -11.17 -5.37 3.97
CA PRO A 81 -12.45 -4.73 4.19
C PRO A 81 -12.27 -3.25 4.57
N PRO A 82 -13.27 -2.39 4.30
CA PRO A 82 -13.21 -0.97 4.65
C PRO A 82 -12.94 -0.69 6.14
N SER A 83 -13.38 -1.58 7.04
CA SER A 83 -13.13 -1.47 8.49
C SER A 83 -11.66 -1.61 8.89
N ARG A 84 -10.82 -2.14 8.00
CA ARG A 84 -9.38 -2.27 8.19
C ARG A 84 -8.57 -1.28 7.34
N MET A 85 -9.24 -0.33 6.69
CA MET A 85 -8.58 0.70 5.91
C MET A 85 -7.88 1.70 6.84
N ALA A 86 -6.67 2.13 6.45
CA ALA A 86 -5.95 3.19 7.15
C ALA A 86 -6.55 4.57 6.82
N ARG A 87 -6.35 5.55 7.71
CA ARG A 87 -6.54 6.96 7.35
C ARG A 87 -5.44 7.38 6.38
N VAL A 88 -5.81 8.00 5.27
CA VAL A 88 -4.87 8.41 4.23
C VAL A 88 -4.70 9.92 4.25
N HIS A 89 -3.46 10.37 4.42
CA HIS A 89 -3.06 11.77 4.39
C HIS A 89 -2.26 12.03 3.13
N VAL A 90 -2.82 12.82 2.22
CA VAL A 90 -2.20 13.09 0.92
C VAL A 90 -1.51 14.44 0.92
N ARG A 91 -0.25 14.47 0.48
CA ARG A 91 0.49 15.71 0.19
C ARG A 91 0.90 15.74 -1.28
N ILE A 92 0.22 16.58 -2.06
CA ILE A 92 0.60 16.80 -3.46
C ILE A 92 1.69 17.86 -3.55
N VAL A 93 2.81 17.52 -4.17
CA VAL A 93 3.92 18.44 -4.45
C VAL A 93 3.88 18.81 -5.92
N GLU A 94 4.06 20.09 -6.24
CA GLU A 94 4.19 20.57 -7.62
C GLU A 94 5.59 21.14 -7.78
N SER A 95 6.55 20.28 -8.16
CA SER A 95 7.96 20.70 -8.25
C SER A 95 8.30 21.50 -9.51
N GLY A 96 7.42 21.49 -10.52
CA GLY A 96 7.72 22.02 -11.85
C GLY A 96 8.60 21.10 -12.69
N ALA A 97 8.87 19.87 -12.24
CA ALA A 97 9.47 18.83 -13.07
C ALA A 97 8.56 18.49 -14.27
N LYS A 98 9.10 17.75 -15.25
CA LYS A 98 8.32 17.27 -16.39
C LYS A 98 7.11 16.45 -15.88
N MET A 99 5.92 16.72 -16.42
CA MET A 99 4.69 16.05 -16.04
C MET A 99 4.82 14.52 -16.13
N GLY A 100 4.51 13.85 -15.03
CA GLY A 100 4.48 12.39 -14.88
C GLY A 100 3.05 11.82 -14.79
N GLY A 101 2.95 10.50 -14.62
CA GLY A 101 1.67 9.80 -14.44
C GLY A 101 1.13 9.85 -13.00
N ILE A 102 -0.13 9.47 -12.80
CA ILE A 102 -0.70 9.35 -11.44
C ILE A 102 -1.49 8.07 -11.18
N GLY A 103 -1.76 7.27 -12.22
CA GLY A 103 -2.56 6.04 -12.07
C GLY A 103 -1.87 4.97 -11.22
N GLU A 104 -0.65 4.60 -11.58
CA GLU A 104 0.15 3.61 -10.88
C GLU A 104 1.12 4.19 -9.83
N PRO A 105 1.70 5.39 -10.00
CA PRO A 105 2.75 5.90 -9.12
C PRO A 105 2.55 5.87 -7.61
N PRO A 106 1.34 6.09 -7.06
CA PRO A 106 1.18 6.06 -5.61
C PRO A 106 1.21 4.64 -5.00
N LEU A 107 1.11 3.58 -5.82
CA LEU A 107 0.98 2.20 -5.32
C LEU A 107 2.29 1.59 -4.76
N PRO A 108 3.44 1.64 -5.46
CA PRO A 108 4.58 0.76 -5.15
C PRO A 108 5.25 1.03 -3.79
N ALA A 109 5.10 2.24 -3.25
CA ALA A 109 5.74 2.64 -1.99
C ALA A 109 4.94 2.19 -0.75
N VAL A 110 3.67 1.77 -0.89
CA VAL A 110 2.80 1.39 0.22
C VAL A 110 3.31 0.13 0.94
N ALA A 111 3.53 -0.96 0.21
CA ALA A 111 3.99 -2.23 0.77
C ALA A 111 5.31 -2.13 1.56
N PRO A 112 6.40 -1.55 0.99
CA PRO A 112 7.65 -1.40 1.74
C PRO A 112 7.53 -0.44 2.93
N ALA A 113 6.68 0.60 2.88
CA ALA A 113 6.46 1.48 4.03
C ALA A 113 5.86 0.70 5.21
N VAL A 114 4.81 -0.09 4.96
CA VAL A 114 4.18 -0.96 5.98
C VAL A 114 5.17 -2.00 6.48
N ALA A 115 5.86 -2.72 5.59
CA ALA A 115 6.80 -3.77 5.99
C ALA A 115 7.98 -3.21 6.80
N ASN A 116 8.48 -2.01 6.47
CA ASN A 116 9.53 -1.35 7.25
C ASN A 116 9.02 -0.88 8.61
N ALA A 117 7.80 -0.36 8.70
CA ALA A 117 7.19 0.03 9.98
C ALA A 117 7.02 -1.19 10.90
N VAL A 118 6.56 -2.33 10.36
CA VAL A 118 6.48 -3.60 11.11
C VAL A 118 7.86 -4.08 11.56
N ALA A 119 8.87 -4.03 10.68
CA ALA A 119 10.23 -4.43 11.03
C ALA A 119 10.84 -3.52 12.11
N GLN A 120 10.54 -2.22 12.07
CA GLN A 120 10.97 -1.27 13.10
C GLN A 120 10.27 -1.53 14.43
N LEU A 121 8.96 -1.82 14.42
CA LEU A 121 8.16 -2.08 15.62
C LEU A 121 8.54 -3.40 16.30
N THR A 122 8.77 -4.46 15.52
CA THR A 122 8.90 -5.84 16.02
C THR A 122 10.35 -6.33 16.05
N GLY A 123 11.27 -5.64 15.37
CA GLY A 123 12.62 -6.14 15.09
C GLY A 123 12.67 -7.26 14.04
N GLN A 124 11.54 -7.76 13.55
CA GLN A 124 11.47 -8.87 12.62
C GLN A 124 11.33 -8.38 11.17
N ARG A 125 12.30 -8.72 10.32
CA ARG A 125 12.27 -8.34 8.89
C ARG A 125 11.73 -9.47 8.03
N VAL A 126 10.44 -9.42 7.73
CA VAL A 126 9.77 -10.31 6.76
C VAL A 126 10.07 -9.90 5.33
N ARG A 127 10.16 -10.89 4.43
CA ARG A 127 10.46 -10.69 2.99
C ARG A 127 9.46 -11.38 2.06
N SER A 128 8.37 -11.87 2.61
CA SER A 128 7.27 -12.47 1.87
C SER A 128 5.95 -11.82 2.29
N LEU A 129 5.09 -11.60 1.31
CA LEU A 129 3.73 -11.10 1.46
C LEU A 129 2.72 -12.22 1.14
N PRO A 130 1.47 -12.11 1.60
CA PRO A 130 0.95 -11.06 2.49
C PRO A 130 1.41 -11.22 3.95
N LEU A 131 1.32 -10.14 4.73
CA LEU A 131 1.71 -10.11 6.14
C LEU A 131 0.83 -11.00 7.03
N SER A 132 -0.40 -11.33 6.60
CA SER A 132 -1.27 -12.30 7.27
C SER A 132 -0.68 -13.71 7.37
N ARG A 133 0.33 -14.04 6.56
CA ARG A 133 1.05 -15.32 6.64
C ARG A 133 2.03 -15.40 7.81
N HIS A 134 2.23 -14.31 8.53
CA HIS A 134 3.18 -14.19 9.62
C HIS A 134 2.46 -13.86 10.92
N THR A 135 3.07 -14.25 12.03
CA THR A 135 2.62 -13.88 13.37
C THR A 135 3.72 -13.09 14.05
N PHE A 136 3.37 -11.90 14.53
CA PHE A 136 4.31 -10.99 15.19
C PHE A 136 4.08 -10.98 16.71
N SER A 137 5.13 -10.71 17.47
CA SER A 137 5.12 -10.58 18.93
C SER A 137 5.44 -9.15 19.35
#